data_AF-A0A2A4UTW6-F1
#
_entry.id   AF-A0A2A4UTW6-F1
#
_cell.length_a   1.000
_cell.length_b   1.000
_cell.length_c   1.000
_cell.angle_alpha   90.00
_cell.angle_beta   90.00
_cell.angle_gamma   90.00
#
_symmetry.space_group_name_H-M   'P 1'
#
loop_
_entity.id
_entity.type
_entity.pdbx_description
1 polymer ?
#
loop_
_entity_poly.entity_id
_entity_poly.type
_entity_poly.pdbx_seq_one_letter_code
_entity_poly.pdbx_strand_id
1 'polypeptide(L)'
;MLEVYTSQGCSSCPPAERWMSKFKEDARLWNQLVPINFHVDYWDHLGWSDPYGSSIFTQRQRDYKSLGHSSNVATPGFIMTGKGWNGWFRRHPVPVKPLKSVGILTANKALVFWASRQCDPTPLQVAADWY
;
A
#
# COMPACT_ATOMS: atom_id res chain seq x y z
N MET A 1 -3.63 -4.35 -2.26
CA MET A 1 -2.27 -4.22 -1.70
C MET A 1 -1.94 -5.50 -0.94
N LEU A 2 -0.72 -6.01 -1.11
CA LEU A 2 -0.19 -7.20 -0.45
C LEU A 2 1.00 -6.77 0.41
N GLU A 3 0.86 -6.84 1.72
CA GLU A 3 1.95 -6.55 2.67
C GLU A 3 2.46 -7.88 3.24
N VAL A 4 3.78 -8.06 3.26
CA VAL A 4 4.45 -9.22 3.87
C VAL A 4 5.36 -8.74 4.98
N TYR A 5 5.15 -9.25 6.18
CA TYR A 5 5.96 -8.99 7.36
C TYR A 5 7.00 -10.11 7.50
N THR A 6 8.27 -9.73 7.46
CA THR A 6 9.43 -10.64 7.34
C THR A 6 10.58 -10.15 8.22
N SER A 7 11.64 -10.94 8.36
CA SER A 7 12.91 -10.54 8.97
C SER A 7 14.01 -11.50 8.52
N GLN A 8 15.24 -11.01 8.37
CA GLN A 8 16.42 -11.87 8.15
C GLN A 8 16.68 -12.82 9.33
N GLY A 9 16.30 -12.43 10.56
CA GLY A 9 16.40 -13.29 11.74
C GLY A 9 15.36 -14.42 11.79
N CYS A 10 14.37 -14.41 10.89
CA CYS A 10 13.30 -15.40 10.82
C CYS A 10 13.66 -16.54 9.84
N SER A 11 13.93 -17.74 10.37
CA SER A 11 14.30 -18.91 9.58
C SER A 11 13.22 -19.41 8.60
N SER A 12 11.95 -19.13 8.89
CA SER A 12 10.79 -19.55 8.08
C SER A 12 10.39 -18.52 7.00
N CYS A 13 11.05 -17.36 6.97
CA CYS A 13 10.75 -16.24 6.07
C CYS A 13 11.33 -16.34 4.64
N PRO A 14 12.52 -16.95 4.38
CA PRO A 14 13.09 -16.99 3.04
C PRO A 14 12.17 -17.54 1.93
N PRO A 15 11.30 -18.56 2.17
CA PRO A 15 10.32 -18.98 1.18
C PRO A 15 9.30 -17.90 0.80
N ALA A 16 8.86 -17.07 1.76
CA ALA A 16 7.90 -16.00 1.53
C ALA A 16 8.53 -14.85 0.72
N GLU A 17 9.78 -14.48 1.02
CA GLU A 17 10.49 -13.44 0.27
C GLU A 17 10.84 -13.88 -1.16
N ARG A 18 11.21 -15.15 -1.35
CA ARG A 18 11.39 -15.72 -2.69
C ARG A 18 10.07 -15.73 -3.48
N TRP A 19 8.95 -16.02 -2.82
CA TRP A 19 7.64 -15.94 -3.45
C TRP A 19 7.29 -14.49 -3.84
N MET A 20 7.53 -13.52 -2.95
CA MET A 20 7.34 -12.09 -3.23
C MET A 20 8.18 -11.59 -4.40
N SER A 21 9.42 -12.08 -4.51
CA SER A 21 10.35 -11.69 -5.57
C SER A 21 9.85 -12.03 -6.99
N LYS A 22 8.94 -12.99 -7.12
CA LYS A 22 8.32 -13.37 -8.40
C LYS A 22 7.37 -12.30 -8.94
N PHE A 23 6.86 -11.40 -8.09
CA PHE A 23 5.93 -10.36 -8.54
C PHE A 23 6.59 -9.24 -9.34
N LYS A 24 7.92 -9.17 -9.38
CA LYS A 24 8.66 -8.20 -10.21
C LYS A 24 8.31 -8.32 -11.70
N GLU A 25 7.93 -9.51 -12.15
CA GLU A 25 7.57 -9.82 -13.54
C GLU A 25 6.06 -10.02 -13.73
N ASP A 26 5.25 -9.76 -12.69
CA ASP A 26 3.81 -9.97 -12.75
C ASP A 26 3.12 -8.82 -13.48
N ALA A 27 2.33 -9.13 -14.52
CA ALA A 27 1.59 -8.13 -15.30
C ALA A 27 0.61 -7.28 -14.46
N ARG A 28 0.25 -7.74 -13.26
CA ARG A 28 -0.64 -7.05 -12.32
C ARG A 28 0.09 -6.01 -11.46
N LEU A 29 1.42 -6.03 -11.44
CA LEU A 29 2.25 -5.15 -10.64
C LEU A 29 1.91 -3.68 -10.92
N TRP A 30 1.79 -2.88 -9.85
CA TRP A 30 1.43 -1.45 -9.88
C TRP A 30 0.02 -1.10 -10.38
N ASN A 31 -0.73 -2.08 -10.90
CA ASN A 31 -2.09 -1.89 -11.38
C ASN A 31 -3.12 -2.51 -10.42
N GLN A 32 -3.05 -3.84 -10.27
CA GLN A 32 -3.97 -4.62 -9.42
C GLN A 32 -3.29 -5.11 -8.14
N LEU A 33 -1.96 -5.20 -8.17
CA LEU A 33 -1.15 -5.75 -7.09
C LEU A 33 0.00 -4.79 -6.77
N VAL A 34 0.09 -4.45 -5.49
CA VAL A 34 1.21 -3.70 -4.92
C VAL A 34 1.80 -4.57 -3.81
N PRO A 35 2.87 -5.34 -4.10
CA PRO A 35 3.57 -6.17 -3.13
C PRO A 35 4.61 -5.34 -2.36
N ILE A 36 4.56 -5.37 -1.04
CA ILE A 36 5.48 -4.65 -0.16
C ILE A 36 6.00 -5.60 0.93
N ASN A 37 7.32 -5.59 1.16
CA ASN A 37 7.94 -6.26 2.31
C ASN A 37 8.19 -5.24 3.43
N PHE A 38 7.79 -5.60 4.63
CA PHE A 38 8.05 -4.86 5.86
C PHE A 38 8.90 -5.73 6.79
N HIS A 39 10.13 -5.30 7.03
CA HIS A 39 11.05 -6.02 7.90
C HIS A 39 10.81 -5.63 9.36
N VAL A 40 10.38 -6.59 10.17
CA VAL A 40 10.10 -6.37 11.59
C VAL A 40 11.39 -6.54 12.40
N ASP A 41 11.50 -5.79 13.50
CA ASP A 41 12.68 -5.78 14.36
C ASP A 41 12.57 -6.74 15.57
N TYR A 42 11.40 -7.35 15.82
CA TYR A 42 11.22 -8.18 17.01
C TYR A 42 11.98 -9.51 16.98
N TRP A 43 12.75 -9.80 15.92
CA TRP A 43 13.70 -10.94 15.87
C TRP A 43 15.13 -10.55 16.25
N ASP A 44 15.45 -9.26 16.31
CA ASP A 44 16.82 -8.77 16.52
C ASP A 44 17.39 -9.18 17.89
N HIS A 45 16.51 -9.46 18.85
CA HIS A 45 16.88 -9.98 20.18
C HIS A 45 17.58 -11.35 20.14
N LEU A 46 17.57 -12.06 19.00
CA LEU A 46 18.28 -13.33 18.81
C LEU A 46 19.77 -13.17 18.45
N GLY A 47 20.27 -11.94 18.36
CA GLY A 47 21.71 -11.66 18.14
C GLY A 47 22.10 -11.33 16.69
N TRP A 48 21.15 -11.35 15.76
CA TRP A 48 21.30 -10.79 14.42
C TRP A 48 20.30 -9.66 14.23
N SER A 49 20.77 -8.42 14.10
CA SER A 49 19.91 -7.28 13.79
C SER A 49 19.71 -7.16 12.28
N ASP A 50 18.46 -7.21 11.84
CA ASP A 50 18.10 -7.06 10.44
C ASP A 50 18.32 -5.60 10.00
N PRO A 51 19.24 -5.30 9.06
CA PRO A 51 19.50 -3.92 8.63
C PRO A 51 18.30 -3.25 7.94
N TYR A 52 17.31 -4.03 7.50
CA TYR A 52 16.05 -3.52 6.95
C TYR A 52 14.93 -3.43 8.01
N GLY A 53 15.17 -4.00 9.19
CA GLY A 53 14.25 -4.05 10.32
C GLY A 53 13.89 -2.65 10.85
N SER A 54 12.62 -2.45 11.20
CA SER A 54 12.17 -1.22 11.84
C SER A 54 11.06 -1.47 12.86
N SER A 55 11.16 -0.79 14.00
CA SER A 55 10.14 -0.79 15.05
C SER A 55 8.78 -0.25 14.56
N ILE A 56 8.79 0.65 13.57
CA ILE A 56 7.57 1.16 12.94
C ILE A 56 6.83 0.04 12.21
N PHE A 57 7.55 -0.88 11.57
CA PHE A 57 6.96 -2.02 10.86
C PHE A 57 6.44 -3.08 11.84
N THR A 58 7.18 -3.32 12.93
CA THR A 58 6.69 -4.13 14.06
C THR A 58 5.39 -3.55 14.63
N GLN A 59 5.35 -2.24 14.88
CA GLN A 59 4.18 -1.58 15.43
C GLN A 59 3.00 -1.67 14.46
N ARG A 60 3.21 -1.42 13.17
CA ARG A 60 2.17 -1.59 12.14
C ARG A 60 1.55 -2.99 12.16
N GLN A 61 2.35 -4.04 12.31
CA GLN A 61 1.84 -5.41 12.42
C GLN A 61 1.00 -5.62 13.69
N ARG A 62 1.47 -5.07 14.82
CA ARG A 62 0.75 -5.11 16.10
C ARG A 62 -0.58 -4.35 16.03
N ASP A 63 -0.61 -3.23 15.30
CA ASP A 63 -1.82 -2.44 15.10
C ASP A 63 -2.89 -3.27 14.38
N TYR A 64 -2.52 -3.97 13.30
CA TYR A 64 -3.45 -4.91 12.64
C TYR A 64 -4.03 -5.96 13.59
N LYS A 65 -3.24 -6.50 14.51
CA LYS A 65 -3.75 -7.43 15.52
C LYS A 65 -4.67 -6.73 16.51
N SER A 66 -4.28 -5.57 17.04
CA SER A 66 -5.05 -4.81 18.02
C SER A 66 -6.42 -4.36 17.49
N LEU A 67 -6.49 -4.04 16.19
CA LEU A 67 -7.72 -3.65 15.50
C LEU A 67 -8.57 -4.86 15.05
N GLY A 68 -8.18 -6.08 15.40
CA GLY A 68 -8.88 -7.31 15.00
C GLY A 68 -8.80 -7.61 13.50
N HIS A 69 -7.88 -6.99 12.77
CA HIS A 69 -7.66 -7.24 11.35
C HIS A 69 -6.75 -8.43 11.08
N SER A 70 -5.93 -8.85 12.06
CA SER A 70 -5.14 -10.08 12.04
C SER A 70 -5.32 -10.87 13.33
N SER A 71 -5.24 -12.20 13.27
CA SER A 71 -5.33 -13.06 14.46
C SER A 71 -4.02 -13.10 15.27
N ASN A 72 -2.88 -12.83 14.64
CA ASN A 72 -1.57 -12.90 15.28
C ASN A 72 -0.57 -11.86 14.73
N VAL A 73 0.52 -11.70 15.48
CA VAL A 73 1.75 -10.98 15.10
C VAL A 73 2.80 -12.07 14.97
N ALA A 74 3.17 -12.40 13.74
CA ALA A 74 4.09 -13.48 13.43
C ALA A 74 4.72 -13.27 12.06
N THR A 75 5.89 -13.88 11.84
CA THR A 75 6.53 -13.94 10.53
C THR A 75 6.68 -15.39 10.04
N PRO A 76 6.59 -15.64 8.72
CA PRO A 76 6.13 -14.70 7.71
C PRO A 76 4.65 -14.34 7.92
N GLY A 77 4.34 -13.05 7.93
CA GLY A 77 3.00 -12.52 8.17
C GLY A 77 2.44 -11.89 6.92
N PHE A 78 1.15 -12.05 6.65
CA PHE A 78 0.55 -11.58 5.40
C PHE A 78 -0.70 -10.75 5.67
N ILE A 79 -0.73 -9.54 5.10
CA ILE A 79 -1.90 -8.67 5.09
C ILE A 79 -2.31 -8.42 3.64
N MET A 80 -3.57 -8.70 3.32
CA MET A 80 -4.18 -8.40 2.03
C MET A 80 -5.25 -7.34 2.20
N THR A 81 -5.03 -6.18 1.58
CA THR A 81 -5.99 -5.06 1.60
C THR A 81 -6.48 -4.76 3.02
N GLY A 82 -5.53 -4.65 3.96
CA GLY A 82 -5.78 -4.33 5.36
C GLY A 82 -6.29 -5.48 6.24
N LYS A 83 -6.38 -6.73 5.74
CA LYS A 83 -6.82 -7.90 6.52
C LYS A 83 -5.80 -9.03 6.50
N GLY A 84 -5.65 -9.72 7.62
CA GLY A 84 -4.83 -10.93 7.75
C GLY A 84 -5.22 -11.97 6.70
N TRP A 85 -4.21 -12.51 6.02
CA TRP A 85 -4.41 -13.41 4.89
C TRP A 85 -3.55 -14.67 4.98
N ASN A 86 -4.17 -15.81 5.33
CA ASN A 86 -3.47 -17.08 5.43
C ASN A 86 -3.38 -17.86 4.11
N GLY A 87 -3.74 -17.25 2.97
CA GLY A 87 -3.81 -17.95 1.69
C GLY A 87 -2.45 -18.46 1.19
N TRP A 88 -1.36 -17.75 1.50
CA TRP A 88 -0.01 -18.19 1.14
C TRP A 88 0.35 -19.57 1.71
N PHE A 89 0.06 -19.80 3.00
CA PHE A 89 0.29 -21.09 3.66
C PHE A 89 -0.56 -22.23 3.08
N ARG A 90 -1.70 -21.88 2.48
CA ARG A 90 -2.62 -22.82 1.82
C ARG A 90 -2.40 -22.93 0.32
N ARG A 91 -1.33 -22.32 -0.21
CA ARG A 91 -1.02 -22.26 -1.65
C ARG A 91 -2.16 -21.66 -2.50
N HIS A 92 -2.96 -20.77 -1.92
CA HIS A 92 -3.99 -20.06 -2.65
C HIS A 92 -3.36 -18.95 -3.52
N PRO A 93 -3.94 -18.65 -4.70
CA PRO A 93 -3.51 -17.49 -5.48
C PRO A 93 -3.79 -16.20 -4.72
N VAL A 94 -3.02 -15.15 -5.05
CA VAL A 94 -3.24 -13.80 -4.53
C VAL A 94 -4.66 -13.33 -4.93
N PRO A 95 -5.54 -12.99 -3.98
CA PRO A 95 -6.88 -12.50 -4.29
C PRO A 95 -6.83 -11.06 -4.81
N VAL A 96 -6.52 -10.90 -6.10
CA VAL A 96 -6.66 -9.64 -6.82
C VAL A 96 -8.09 -9.48 -7.31
N LYS A 97 -8.68 -8.29 -7.13
CA LYS A 97 -9.97 -7.97 -7.74
C LYS A 97 -9.73 -7.41 -9.14
N PRO A 98 -10.58 -7.74 -10.14
CA PRO A 98 -10.54 -7.09 -11.44
C PRO A 98 -10.67 -5.57 -11.28
N LEU A 99 -9.90 -4.81 -12.06
CA LEU A 99 -10.09 -3.36 -12.14
C LEU A 99 -11.47 -3.09 -12.72
N LYS A 100 -12.32 -2.40 -11.97
CA LYS A 100 -13.58 -1.90 -12.50
C LYS A 100 -13.28 -0.61 -13.24
N SER A 101 -13.64 -0.53 -14.52
CA SER A 101 -13.71 0.74 -15.25
C SER A 101 -14.64 1.68 -14.47
N VAL A 102 -14.10 2.78 -13.95
CA VAL A 102 -14.86 3.79 -13.20
C VAL A 102 -15.42 4.90 -14.10
N GLY A 103 -15.35 4.73 -15.42
CA GLY A 103 -15.72 5.78 -16.38
C GLY A 103 -14.71 6.94 -16.41
N ILE A 104 -14.86 7.83 -17.39
CA ILE A 104 -14.10 9.08 -17.43
C ILE A 104 -14.87 10.09 -16.56
N LEU A 105 -14.20 10.66 -15.55
CA LEU A 105 -14.76 11.79 -14.82
C LEU A 105 -14.64 13.03 -15.72
N THR A 106 -15.78 13.60 -16.12
CA THR A 106 -15.83 14.84 -16.90
C THR A 106 -16.22 15.99 -15.98
N ALA A 107 -15.30 16.93 -15.75
CA ALA A 107 -15.60 18.20 -15.10
C ALA A 107 -16.19 19.16 -16.14
N ASN A 108 -17.43 19.61 -15.92
CA ASN A 108 -18.16 20.51 -16.83
C ASN A 108 -18.26 21.95 -16.30
N LYS A 109 -17.51 22.29 -15.25
CA LYS A 109 -17.56 23.61 -14.61
C LYS A 109 -16.16 24.21 -14.52
N ALA A 110 -16.08 25.48 -14.88
CA ALA A 110 -14.92 26.31 -14.68
C ALA A 110 -15.31 27.49 -13.78
N LEU A 111 -14.48 27.82 -12.80
CA LEU A 111 -14.53 29.11 -12.11
C LEU A 111 -13.76 30.08 -12.97
N VAL A 112 -14.45 31.09 -13.49
CA VAL A 112 -13.83 32.19 -14.22
C VAL A 112 -13.75 33.38 -13.29
N PHE A 113 -12.52 33.77 -12.96
CA PHE A 113 -12.24 35.01 -12.23
C PHE A 113 -11.80 36.07 -13.23
N TRP A 114 -12.34 37.27 -13.11
CA TRP A 114 -11.79 38.44 -13.79
C TRP A 114 -11.52 39.57 -12.81
N ALA A 115 -10.43 40.29 -13.06
CA ALA A 115 -10.10 41.52 -12.34
C ALA A 115 -10.44 42.73 -13.23
N SER A 116 -11.13 43.72 -12.68
CA SER A 116 -11.38 45.00 -13.34
C SER A 116 -11.05 46.17 -12.41
N ARG A 117 -10.94 47.38 -12.96
CA ARG A 117 -10.78 48.58 -12.13
C ARG A 117 -12.12 48.92 -11.46
N GLN A 118 -12.04 49.53 -10.30
CA GLN A 118 -13.22 49.99 -9.59
C GLN A 118 -14.00 50.98 -10.47
N CYS A 119 -15.30 50.69 -10.70
CA CYS A 119 -16.21 51.41 -11.61
C CYS A 119 -15.95 51.25 -13.13
N ASP A 120 -15.10 50.31 -13.56
CA ASP A 120 -14.94 49.91 -14.97
C ASP A 120 -15.28 48.42 -15.12
N PRO A 121 -16.33 48.04 -15.88
CA PRO A 121 -16.70 46.64 -16.07
C PRO A 121 -15.77 45.88 -17.04
N THR A 122 -14.80 46.54 -17.66
CA THR A 122 -13.90 45.93 -18.64
C THR A 122 -12.85 45.03 -17.96
N PRO A 123 -12.75 43.73 -18.32
CA PRO A 123 -11.76 42.83 -17.74
C PRO A 123 -10.32 43.20 -18.13
N LEU A 124 -9.41 43.29 -17.15
CA LEU A 124 -7.97 43.46 -17.38
C LEU A 124 -7.23 42.11 -17.43
N GLN A 125 -7.68 41.13 -16.64
CA GLN A 125 -7.15 39.77 -16.61
C GLN A 125 -8.29 38.77 -16.36
N VAL A 126 -8.22 37.61 -17.01
CA VAL A 126 -9.16 36.50 -16.85
C VAL A 126 -8.35 35.24 -16.53
N ALA A 127 -8.76 34.52 -15.48
CA ALA A 127 -8.21 33.21 -15.12
C ALA A 127 -9.35 32.20 -15.00
N ALA A 128 -9.11 30.98 -15.47
CA ALA A 128 -10.06 29.87 -15.37
C ALA A 128 -9.42 28.72 -14.59
N ASP A 129 -10.14 28.21 -13.60
CA ASP A 129 -9.79 26.99 -12.88
C ASP A 129 -10.90 25.95 -13.07
N TRP A 130 -10.51 24.69 -13.32
CA TRP A 130 -11.41 23.60 -13.69
C TRP A 130 -11.53 22.64 -12.49
N TYR A 131 -12.75 22.35 -12.03
CA TYR A 131 -13.02 21.46 -10.89
C TYR A 131 -14.14 20.45 -11.16
#